data_AF-A0A7X6YF81-F1
#
_entry.id   AF-A0A7X6YF81-F1
#
_cell.length_a   1.000
_cell.length_b   1.000
_cell.length_c   1.000
_cell.angle_alpha   90.00
_cell.angle_beta   90.00
_cell.angle_gamma   90.00
#
_symmetry.space_group_name_H-M   'P 1'
#
loop_
_entity.id
_entity.type
_entity.pdbx_description
1 polymer ?
#
loop_
_entity_poly.entity_id
_entity_poly.type
_entity_poly.pdbx_seq_one_letter_code
_entity_poly.pdbx_strand_id
1 'polypeptide(L)'
;MDFAAWAYAVCRALKGLDRPTRDQLLRASQSIALNIAEGCGKIPAADRGRFFQIASGSARECGAILDILDRCGVLDRAAARNGKDLLVRIVAMLTRMIERGNLVCEEGIVYGNGNGNGGDREAVRPYTFTAER
;
A
#
# COMPACT_ATOMS: atom_id res chain seq x y z
N MET A 1 8.49 3.62 11.45
CA MET A 1 9.62 3.54 10.49
C MET A 1 10.65 2.48 10.89
N ASP A 2 10.48 1.84 12.05
CA ASP A 2 11.45 0.91 12.64
C ASP A 2 11.82 -0.27 11.75
N PHE A 3 10.86 -0.78 10.95
CA PHE A 3 11.13 -1.87 10.00
C PHE A 3 12.18 -1.48 8.95
N ALA A 4 12.12 -0.28 8.40
CA ALA A 4 13.11 0.16 7.40
C ALA A 4 14.51 0.26 8.05
N ALA A 5 14.62 0.89 9.22
CA ALA A 5 15.90 0.97 9.94
C ALA A 5 16.47 -0.44 10.26
N TRP A 6 15.61 -1.36 10.69
CA TRP A 6 15.97 -2.76 10.93
C TRP A 6 16.41 -3.47 9.64
N ALA A 7 15.69 -3.31 8.53
CA ALA A 7 16.03 -3.90 7.24
C ALA A 7 17.41 -3.42 6.75
N TYR A 8 17.72 -2.13 6.92
CA TYR A 8 19.06 -1.60 6.62
C TYR A 8 20.15 -2.24 7.49
N ALA A 9 19.87 -2.52 8.76
CA ALA A 9 20.81 -3.19 9.64
C ALA A 9 21.09 -4.64 9.18
N VAL A 10 20.05 -5.38 8.81
CA VAL A 10 20.17 -6.73 8.23
C VAL A 10 20.96 -6.71 6.92
N CYS A 11 20.65 -5.76 6.02
CA CYS A 11 21.30 -5.63 4.73
C CYS A 11 22.80 -5.34 4.79
N ARG A 12 23.33 -4.82 5.91
CA ARG A 12 24.78 -4.65 6.10
C ARG A 12 25.51 -5.99 6.22
N ALA A 13 24.83 -7.04 6.64
CA ALA A 13 25.39 -8.39 6.74
C ALA A 13 25.33 -9.17 5.42
N LEU A 14 24.41 -8.81 4.51
CA LEU A 14 24.20 -9.48 3.23
C LEU A 14 25.31 -9.15 2.22
N LYS A 15 25.97 -10.18 1.66
CA LYS A 15 27.12 -10.03 0.76
C LYS A 15 27.08 -11.07 -0.37
N GLY A 16 27.88 -10.84 -1.41
CA GLY A 16 28.06 -11.82 -2.50
C GLY A 16 26.75 -12.18 -3.21
N LEU A 17 26.35 -13.44 -3.07
CA LEU A 17 25.17 -14.02 -3.74
C LEU A 17 23.85 -13.38 -3.29
N ASP A 18 23.81 -12.76 -2.10
CA ASP A 18 22.59 -12.17 -1.54
C ASP A 18 22.31 -10.74 -2.04
N ARG A 19 23.17 -10.18 -2.90
CA ARG A 19 23.02 -8.80 -3.41
C ARG A 19 21.65 -8.51 -4.02
N PRO A 20 21.07 -9.38 -4.89
CA PRO A 20 19.74 -9.14 -5.45
C PRO A 20 18.65 -9.08 -4.37
N THR A 21 18.68 -10.03 -3.42
CA THR A 21 17.72 -10.12 -2.32
C THR A 21 17.84 -8.92 -1.37
N ARG A 22 19.07 -8.48 -1.08
CA ARG A 22 19.35 -7.26 -0.32
C ARG A 22 18.72 -6.04 -0.99
N ASP A 23 18.92 -5.88 -2.30
CA ASP A 23 18.41 -4.72 -3.02
C ASP A 23 16.87 -4.74 -3.09
N GLN A 24 16.27 -5.92 -3.26
CA GLN A 24 14.82 -6.08 -3.15
C GLN A 24 14.29 -5.71 -1.76
N LEU A 25 14.94 -6.18 -0.69
CA LEU A 25 14.54 -5.87 0.69
C LEU A 25 14.61 -4.37 0.97
N LEU A 26 15.70 -3.71 0.55
CA LEU A 26 15.87 -2.27 0.72
C LEU A 26 14.78 -1.50 -0.04
N ARG A 27 14.57 -1.79 -1.32
CA ARG A 27 13.55 -1.10 -2.13
C ARG A 27 12.15 -1.30 -1.59
N ALA A 28 11.78 -2.53 -1.22
CA ALA A 28 10.47 -2.82 -0.66
C ALA A 28 10.29 -2.11 0.71
N SER A 29 11.30 -2.12 1.58
CA SER A 29 11.22 -1.44 2.89
C SER A 29 11.06 0.08 2.77
N GLN A 30 11.74 0.71 1.81
CA GLN A 30 11.59 2.12 1.49
C GLN A 30 10.22 2.42 0.90
N SER A 31 9.74 1.57 -0.02
CA SER A 31 8.42 1.70 -0.64
C SER A 31 7.30 1.77 0.40
N ILE A 32 7.36 0.96 1.46
CA ILE A 32 6.40 1.02 2.58
C ILE A 32 6.36 2.42 3.19
N ALA A 33 7.53 2.94 3.57
CA ALA A 33 7.65 4.24 4.23
C ALA A 33 7.18 5.40 3.32
N LEU A 34 7.62 5.38 2.05
CA LEU A 34 7.30 6.42 1.08
C LEU A 34 5.82 6.44 0.74
N ASN A 35 5.20 5.29 0.49
CA ASN A 35 3.77 5.21 0.18
C ASN A 35 2.89 5.58 1.38
N ILE A 36 3.29 5.25 2.61
CA ILE A 36 2.58 5.73 3.81
C ILE A 36 2.62 7.26 3.87
N ALA A 37 3.81 7.85 3.72
CA ALA A 37 3.98 9.30 3.76
C ALA A 37 3.17 10.00 2.65
N GLU A 38 3.23 9.47 1.43
CA GLU A 38 2.48 10.04 0.30
C GLU A 38 0.96 9.89 0.49
N GLY A 39 0.49 8.71 0.90
CA GLY A 39 -0.94 8.47 1.17
C GLY A 39 -1.49 9.37 2.28
N CYS A 40 -0.70 9.68 3.31
CA CYS A 40 -1.09 10.64 4.34
C CYS A 40 -1.21 12.08 3.82
N GLY A 41 -0.44 12.45 2.79
CA GLY A 41 -0.40 13.79 2.20
C GLY A 41 -1.46 14.08 1.14
N LYS A 42 -2.18 13.09 0.60
CA LYS A 42 -3.16 13.33 -0.48
C LYS A 42 -4.49 13.88 0.04
N ILE A 43 -5.05 14.88 -0.64
CA ILE A 43 -6.43 15.36 -0.46
C ILE A 43 -6.99 15.48 -1.88
N PRO A 44 -8.13 14.83 -2.25
CA PRO A 44 -9.15 14.20 -1.40
C PRO A 44 -8.79 12.81 -0.84
N ALA A 45 -9.57 12.32 0.13
CA ALA A 45 -9.36 11.05 0.82
C ALA A 45 -9.44 9.80 -0.10
N ALA A 46 -10.21 9.87 -1.19
CA ALA A 46 -10.39 8.79 -2.15
C ALA A 46 -9.07 8.30 -2.77
N ASP A 47 -8.09 9.19 -2.96
CA ASP A 47 -6.79 8.87 -3.56
C ASP A 47 -5.80 8.25 -2.58
N ARG A 48 -6.11 8.21 -1.27
CA ARG A 48 -5.20 7.70 -0.23
C ARG A 48 -5.12 6.18 -0.21
N GLY A 49 -6.24 5.52 -0.51
CA GLY A 49 -6.37 4.05 -0.41
C GLY A 49 -5.33 3.30 -1.25
N ARG A 50 -5.08 3.75 -2.49
CA ARG A 50 -4.10 3.12 -3.39
C ARG A 50 -2.68 3.08 -2.80
N PHE A 51 -2.25 4.16 -2.14
CA PHE A 51 -0.92 4.24 -1.56
C PHE A 51 -0.77 3.25 -0.39
N PHE A 52 -1.78 3.15 0.46
CA PHE A 52 -1.77 2.18 1.56
C PHE A 52 -1.85 0.73 1.05
N GLN A 53 -2.53 0.47 -0.06
CA GLN A 53 -2.52 -0.84 -0.73
C GLN A 53 -1.13 -1.18 -1.27
N ILE A 54 -0.45 -0.23 -1.93
CA ILE A 54 0.93 -0.42 -2.42
C ILE A 54 1.88 -0.68 -1.24
N ALA A 55 1.79 0.11 -0.16
CA ALA A 55 2.57 -0.12 1.05
C ALA A 55 2.30 -1.51 1.64
N SER A 56 1.05 -1.97 1.61
CA SER A 56 0.65 -3.31 2.08
C SER A 56 1.20 -4.43 1.20
N GLY A 57 1.32 -4.20 -0.11
CA GLY A 57 2.00 -5.11 -1.05
C GLY A 57 3.48 -5.22 -0.73
N SER A 58 4.18 -4.07 -0.65
CA SER A 58 5.61 -4.04 -0.32
C SER A 58 5.92 -4.66 1.05
N ALA A 59 5.03 -4.54 2.05
CA ALA A 59 5.19 -5.20 3.34
C ALA A 59 5.16 -6.74 3.23
N ARG A 60 4.30 -7.30 2.37
CA ARG A 60 4.23 -8.75 2.14
C ARG A 60 5.44 -9.26 1.35
N GLU A 61 5.91 -8.49 0.36
CA GLU A 61 7.16 -8.78 -0.34
C GLU A 61 8.34 -8.85 0.62
N CYS A 62 8.46 -7.88 1.54
CA CYS A 62 9.46 -7.96 2.61
C CYS A 62 9.34 -9.24 3.42
N GLY A 63 8.13 -9.65 3.81
CA GLY A 63 7.89 -10.89 4.56
C GLY A 63 8.40 -12.13 3.80
N ALA A 64 8.09 -12.22 2.51
CA ALA A 64 8.56 -13.31 1.64
C ALA A 64 10.10 -13.31 1.50
N ILE A 65 10.72 -12.13 1.40
CA ILE A 65 12.19 -12.02 1.37
C ILE A 65 12.80 -12.51 2.68
N LEU A 66 12.21 -12.18 3.84
CA LEU A 66 12.68 -12.69 5.13
C LEU A 66 12.54 -14.21 5.24
N ASP A 67 11.47 -14.80 4.68
CA ASP A 67 11.31 -16.26 4.60
C ASP A 67 12.42 -16.92 3.77
N ILE A 68 12.81 -16.31 2.65
CA ILE A 68 13.90 -16.81 1.81
C ILE A 68 15.22 -16.75 2.58
N LEU A 69 15.53 -15.60 3.20
CA LEU A 69 16.79 -15.41 3.94
C LEU A 69 16.91 -16.36 5.15
N ASP A 70 15.80 -16.62 5.87
CA ASP A 70 15.74 -17.60 6.97
C ASP A 70 15.98 -19.02 6.45
N ARG A 71 15.27 -19.44 5.39
CA ARG A 71 15.40 -20.78 4.80
C ARG A 71 16.77 -21.05 4.17
N CYS A 72 17.43 -20.01 3.66
CA CYS A 72 18.79 -20.11 3.14
C CYS A 72 19.87 -20.05 4.24
N GLY A 73 19.48 -19.90 5.52
CA GLY A 73 20.42 -19.82 6.65
C GLY A 73 21.23 -18.53 6.70
N VAL A 74 20.80 -17.50 5.97
CA VAL A 74 21.47 -16.20 5.90
C VAL A 74 21.03 -15.28 7.04
N LEU A 75 19.75 -15.39 7.44
CA LEU A 75 19.16 -14.65 8.54
C LEU A 75 18.79 -15.62 9.66
N ASP A 76 19.20 -15.31 10.89
CA ASP A 76 18.80 -16.09 12.06
C ASP A 76 17.27 -16.06 12.27
N ARG A 77 16.71 -17.16 12.76
CA ARG A 77 15.27 -17.31 12.96
C ARG A 77 14.69 -16.26 13.92
N ALA A 78 15.41 -15.88 14.97
CA ALA A 78 14.95 -14.85 15.90
C ALA A 78 14.95 -13.46 15.23
N ALA A 79 15.97 -13.17 14.40
CA ALA A 79 16.00 -11.96 13.60
C ALA A 79 14.86 -11.93 12.57
N ALA A 80 14.63 -13.03 11.83
CA ALA A 80 13.53 -13.15 10.89
C ALA A 80 12.17 -12.96 11.58
N ARG A 81 12.01 -13.50 12.79
CA ARG A 81 10.79 -13.30 13.60
C ARG A 81 10.59 -11.85 13.99
N ASN A 82 11.63 -11.18 14.49
CA ASN A 82 11.58 -9.76 14.85
C ASN A 82 11.12 -8.89 13.65
N GLY A 83 11.72 -9.09 12.48
CA GLY A 83 11.33 -8.38 11.26
C GLY A 83 9.87 -8.63 10.87
N LYS A 84 9.40 -9.88 10.96
CA LYS A 84 8.01 -10.23 10.68
C LYS A 84 7.02 -9.62 11.68
N ASP A 85 7.37 -9.55 12.96
CA ASP A 85 6.50 -8.93 13.97
C ASP A 85 6.33 -7.42 13.70
N LEU A 86 7.39 -6.73 13.23
CA LEU A 86 7.30 -5.35 12.75
C LEU A 86 6.38 -5.24 11.52
N LEU A 87 6.50 -6.15 10.56
CA LEU A 87 5.65 -6.18 9.35
C LEU A 87 4.18 -6.44 9.68
N VAL A 88 3.88 -7.34 10.62
CA VAL A 88 2.50 -7.61 11.06
C VAL A 88 1.85 -6.34 11.62
N ARG A 89 2.58 -5.58 12.45
CA ARG A 89 2.09 -4.29 12.97
C ARG A 89 1.83 -3.28 11.86
N ILE A 90 2.72 -3.20 10.87
CA ILE A 90 2.56 -2.32 9.71
C ILE A 90 1.33 -2.70 8.89
N VAL A 91 1.17 -3.98 8.55
CA VAL A 91 0.02 -4.46 7.77
C VAL A 91 -1.28 -4.25 8.53
N ALA A 92 -1.34 -4.53 9.83
CA ALA A 92 -2.51 -4.28 10.66
C ALA A 92 -2.91 -2.79 10.68
N MET A 93 -1.93 -1.89 10.78
CA MET A 93 -2.16 -0.44 10.69
C MET A 93 -2.70 -0.05 9.31
N LEU A 94 -2.06 -0.51 8.23
CA LEU A 94 -2.44 -0.20 6.86
C LEU A 94 -3.85 -0.70 6.52
N THR A 95 -4.20 -1.92 6.93
CA THR A 95 -5.56 -2.48 6.75
C THR A 95 -6.61 -1.55 7.36
N ARG A 96 -6.40 -1.10 8.61
CA ARG A 96 -7.33 -0.18 9.27
C ARG A 96 -7.41 1.19 8.59
N MET A 97 -6.31 1.67 8.03
CA MET A 97 -6.29 2.94 7.29
C MET A 97 -7.04 2.84 5.96
N ILE A 98 -6.90 1.72 5.25
CA ILE A 98 -7.63 1.43 4.01
C ILE A 98 -9.14 1.33 4.29
N GLU A 99 -9.53 0.56 5.30
CA GLU A 99 -10.94 0.41 5.70
C GLU A 99 -11.59 1.75 6.04
N ARG A 100 -10.90 2.60 6.82
CA ARG A 100 -11.39 3.94 7.15
C ARG A 100 -11.52 4.83 5.92
N GLY A 101 -10.53 4.83 5.02
CA GLY A 101 -10.57 5.61 3.79
C GLY A 101 -11.79 5.29 2.93
N ASN A 102 -12.19 4.02 2.86
CA ASN A 102 -13.36 3.58 2.11
C ASN A 102 -14.69 4.04 2.72
N LEU A 103 -14.75 4.27 4.05
CA LEU A 103 -15.95 4.73 4.75
C LEU A 103 -16.19 6.24 4.62
N VAL A 104 -15.17 7.04 4.26
CA VAL A 104 -15.28 8.51 4.11
C VAL A 104 -15.50 8.92 2.65
N CYS A 105 -15.71 7.97 1.74
CA CYS A 105 -16.28 8.28 0.44
C CYS A 105 -17.77 8.61 0.64
N GLU A 106 -18.12 9.89 0.78
CA GLU A 106 -19.51 10.31 0.63
C GLU A 106 -20.06 9.74 -0.69
N GLU A 107 -21.26 9.18 -0.66
CA GLU A 107 -22.00 8.82 -1.87
C GLU A 107 -21.92 10.01 -2.82
N GLY A 108 -21.33 9.81 -4.00
CA GLY A 108 -21.02 10.89 -4.92
C GLY A 108 -22.24 11.77 -5.07
N ILE A 109 -22.14 13.02 -4.60
CA ILE A 109 -23.22 13.99 -4.73
C ILE A 109 -23.45 14.12 -6.23
N VAL A 110 -24.54 13.52 -6.70
CA VAL A 110 -25.07 13.77 -8.03
C VAL A 110 -25.48 15.22 -8.00
N TYR A 111 -24.67 16.09 -8.60
CA TYR A 111 -25.09 17.45 -8.92
C TYR A 111 -26.22 17.33 -9.95
N GLY A 112 -27.45 17.12 -9.45
CA GLY A 112 -28.66 17.31 -10.20
C GLY A 112 -28.74 18.79 -10.50
N ASN A 113 -28.40 19.15 -11.75
CA ASN A 113 -28.47 20.52 -12.24
C ASN A 113 -29.95 20.95 -12.31
N GLY A 114 -30.47 21.43 -11.20
CA GLY A 114 -31.80 22.02 -11.11
C GLY A 114 -31.77 23.44 -11.65
N ASN A 115 -32.13 23.61 -12.93
CA ASN A 115 -32.73 24.86 -13.39
C ASN A 115 -33.80 24.54 -14.42
N GLY A 116 -35.06 24.72 -14.05
CA GLY A 116 -36.21 24.40 -14.89
C GLY A 116 -36.43 25.44 -15.99
N ASN A 117 -36.83 24.98 -17.17
CA ASN A 117 -38.05 25.42 -17.84
C ASN A 117 -38.35 24.55 -19.08
N GLY A 118 -39.64 24.25 -19.30
CA GLY A 118 -40.17 23.78 -20.59
C GLY A 118 -40.10 22.27 -20.85
N GLY A 119 -41.23 21.70 -21.27
CA GLY A 119 -41.42 20.26 -21.44
C GLY A 119 -40.60 19.65 -22.57
N ASP A 120 -40.16 18.42 -22.37
CA ASP A 120 -40.55 17.24 -23.13
C ASP A 120 -39.83 16.02 -22.54
N ARG A 121 -40.56 14.93 -22.35
CA ARG A 121 -40.04 13.71 -21.72
C ARG A 121 -39.18 12.94 -22.73
N GLU A 122 -37.88 13.13 -22.70
CA GLU A 122 -36.93 12.18 -23.27
C GLU A 122 -35.98 11.68 -22.17
N ALA A 123 -36.00 10.36 -21.94
CA ALA A 123 -35.26 9.71 -20.88
C ALA A 123 -33.75 9.83 -21.13
N VAL A 124 -33.08 10.62 -20.29
CA VAL A 124 -31.61 10.73 -20.26
C VAL A 124 -31.03 9.36 -19.91
N ARG A 125 -30.38 8.71 -20.87
CA ARG A 125 -29.64 7.47 -20.64
C ARG A 125 -28.38 7.79 -19.83
N PRO A 126 -28.03 7.00 -18.79
CA PRO A 126 -26.81 7.23 -18.04
C PRO A 126 -25.59 7.00 -18.94
N TYR A 127 -24.65 7.94 -18.89
CA TYR A 127 -23.33 7.80 -19.53
C TYR A 127 -22.54 6.71 -18.80
N THR A 128 -22.43 5.53 -19.42
CA THR A 128 -21.45 4.51 -19.04
C THR A 128 -20.12 4.83 -19.70
N PHE A 129 -19.12 5.22 -18.91
CA PHE A 129 -17.74 5.28 -19.39
C PHE A 129 -17.23 3.84 -19.53
N THR A 130 -17.32 3.28 -20.74
CA THR A 130 -16.63 2.05 -21.11
C THR A 130 -15.17 2.39 -21.38
N ALA A 131 -14.26 1.89 -20.53
CA ALA A 131 -12.86 1.84 -20.87
C ALA A 131 -12.69 0.84 -22.04
N GLU A 132 -12.47 1.36 -23.23
CA GLU A 132 -12.00 0.57 -24.36
C GLU A 132 -10.53 0.13 -24.14
N ARG A 133 -10.22 -0.99 -24.79
CA ARG A 133 -9.15 -1.96 -24.55
C ARG A 133 -7.72 -1.42 -24.47
#